data_AF-A0A372QNH1-F1
#
_entry.id   AF-A0A372QNH1-F1
#
_cell.length_a   1.000
_cell.length_b   1.000
_cell.length_c   1.000
_cell.angle_alpha   90.00
_cell.angle_beta   90.00
_cell.angle_gamma   90.00
#
_symmetry.space_group_name_H-M   'P 1'
#
loop_
_entity.id
_entity.type
_entity.pdbx_description
1 polymer ?
#
loop_
_entity_poly.entity_id
_entity_poly.type
_entity_poly.pdbx_seq_one_letter_code
_entity_poly.pdbx_strand_id
1 'polypeptide(L)'
;MEQSSDYEQNYGRCMKCKQISISLVCQTCDSNLKEKYGMCMKCKQIKSINMGWCYACIYNYREKKYGKCIECKQANTGQGWCQTCNSKRFQQNFNNWTSGNDDLDKFIQTNQLSAKNEQQLLEWIPYDRFHAVKYIAEGGFGKVYEASWKDGNILHWDVNKNRWRRISSNRLVALKVLNNSKNLTLEFINEV
;
A
#
# COMPACT_ATOMS: atom_id res chain seq x y z
N MET A 1 19.62 -1.29 -32.75
CA MET A 1 20.94 -1.34 -32.09
C MET A 1 20.90 -0.37 -30.92
N GLU A 2 20.90 -0.96 -29.73
CA GLU A 2 21.26 -0.45 -28.40
C GLU A 2 21.00 1.02 -28.03
N GLN A 3 20.03 1.19 -27.12
CA GLN A 3 20.19 2.11 -26.00
C GLN A 3 19.88 1.33 -24.72
N SER A 4 20.96 0.89 -24.07
CA SER A 4 21.01 0.48 -22.67
C SER A 4 20.75 1.71 -21.82
N SER A 5 19.66 1.74 -21.04
CA SER A 5 19.48 2.73 -19.98
C SER A 5 19.96 2.15 -18.66
N ASP A 6 21.04 2.74 -18.15
CA ASP A 6 21.78 2.34 -16.98
C ASP A 6 20.92 2.20 -15.72
N TYR A 7 20.89 0.98 -15.19
CA TYR A 7 20.86 0.76 -13.75
C TYR A 7 22.26 0.27 -13.35
N GLU A 8 23.23 1.17 -13.39
CA GLU A 8 24.50 0.93 -12.71
C GLU A 8 24.20 0.76 -11.21
N GLN A 9 24.33 -0.48 -10.73
CA GLN A 9 24.66 -0.68 -9.33
C GLN A 9 26.01 0.02 -9.13
N ASN A 10 26.00 1.21 -8.55
CA ASN A 10 27.21 1.94 -8.17
C ASN A 10 27.98 1.13 -7.11
N TYR A 11 28.78 0.17 -7.57
CA TYR A 11 29.73 -0.57 -6.76
C TYR A 11 30.90 0.36 -6.43
N GLY A 12 30.80 1.05 -5.30
CA GLY A 12 31.90 1.83 -4.74
C GLY A 12 32.97 0.92 -4.11
N ARG A 13 34.12 1.51 -3.79
CA ARG A 13 35.08 0.87 -2.87
C ARG A 13 34.78 1.34 -1.45
N CYS A 14 34.76 0.42 -0.51
CA CYS A 14 34.64 0.76 0.91
C CYS A 14 35.73 1.76 1.30
N MET A 15 35.35 2.84 1.99
CA MET A 15 36.30 3.87 2.40
C MET A 15 37.37 3.35 3.37
N LYS A 16 37.05 2.30 4.15
CA LYS A 16 37.95 1.66 5.12
C LYS A 16 38.85 0.56 4.52
N CYS A 17 38.27 -0.46 3.88
CA CYS A 17 39.01 -1.63 3.38
C CYS A 17 39.38 -1.57 1.90
N LYS A 18 38.86 -0.58 1.14
CA LYS A 18 38.97 -0.47 -0.32
C LYS A 18 38.45 -1.66 -1.13
N GLN A 19 37.87 -2.69 -0.50
CA GLN A 19 37.15 -3.76 -1.18
C GLN A 19 35.86 -3.25 -1.82
N ILE A 20 35.40 -3.96 -2.86
CA ILE A 20 34.14 -3.68 -3.54
C ILE A 20 33.00 -3.73 -2.52
N SER A 21 32.22 -2.66 -2.47
CA SER A 21 31.16 -2.48 -1.49
C SER A 21 29.98 -1.72 -2.09
N ILE A 22 28.77 -2.18 -1.78
CA ILE A 22 27.52 -1.52 -2.16
C ILE A 22 27.17 -0.33 -1.25
N SER A 23 27.98 -0.09 -0.20
CA SER A 23 27.86 1.00 0.76
C SER A 23 29.22 1.64 1.04
N LEU A 24 29.21 2.85 1.61
CA LEU A 24 30.41 3.60 2.01
C LEU A 24 31.39 2.80 2.91
N VAL A 25 30.88 1.81 3.66
CA VAL A 25 31.67 0.87 4.48
C VAL A 25 31.30 -0.58 4.10
N CYS A 26 32.28 -1.50 4.04
CA CYS A 26 32.13 -2.92 3.70
C CYS A 26 31.68 -3.76 4.92
N GLN A 27 30.98 -4.88 4.70
CA GLN A 27 30.52 -5.81 5.76
C GLN A 27 31.64 -6.35 6.65
N THR A 28 32.88 -6.37 6.15
CA THR A 28 34.08 -6.75 6.90
C THR A 28 34.63 -5.61 7.77
N CYS A 29 34.32 -4.35 7.45
CA CYS A 29 34.72 -3.16 8.21
C CYS A 29 33.63 -2.56 9.11
N ASP A 30 32.40 -3.05 8.98
CA ASP A 30 31.30 -2.74 9.87
C ASP A 30 30.45 -3.99 10.04
N SER A 31 30.65 -4.68 11.17
CA SER A 31 29.92 -5.89 11.54
C SER A 31 28.42 -5.65 11.63
N ASN A 32 27.98 -4.42 11.91
CA ASN A 32 26.56 -4.06 11.97
C ASN A 32 25.89 -4.12 10.57
N LEU A 33 26.66 -4.11 9.48
CA LEU A 33 26.11 -4.33 8.13
C LEU A 33 25.70 -5.80 7.94
N LYS A 34 26.39 -6.77 8.58
CA LYS A 34 25.99 -8.18 8.48
C LYS A 34 24.61 -8.45 9.08
N GLU A 35 24.20 -7.65 10.06
CA GLU A 35 22.86 -7.74 10.67
C GLU A 35 21.76 -7.13 9.80
N LYS A 36 22.12 -6.22 8.87
CA LYS A 36 21.15 -5.49 8.02
C LYS A 36 20.91 -6.17 6.66
N TYR A 37 21.82 -7.03 6.22
CA TYR A 37 21.80 -7.64 4.88
C TYR A 37 21.85 -9.17 4.94
N GLY A 38 21.06 -9.82 4.08
CA GLY A 38 21.04 -11.28 3.90
C GLY A 38 21.08 -11.67 2.42
N MET A 39 20.89 -12.96 2.11
CA MET A 39 20.90 -13.46 0.72
C MET A 39 19.50 -13.59 0.13
N CYS A 40 19.31 -13.14 -1.11
CA CYS A 40 18.07 -13.30 -1.85
C CYS A 40 17.78 -14.78 -2.11
N MET A 41 16.60 -15.25 -1.73
CA MET A 41 16.22 -16.65 -1.92
C MET A 41 16.20 -17.06 -3.40
N LYS A 42 15.92 -16.11 -4.31
CA LYS A 42 15.76 -16.35 -5.74
C LYS A 42 17.08 -16.27 -6.53
N CYS A 43 17.85 -15.18 -6.40
CA CYS A 43 19.05 -14.96 -7.22
C CYS A 43 20.37 -15.07 -6.45
N LYS A 44 20.32 -15.37 -5.14
CA LYS A 44 21.49 -15.50 -4.25
C LYS A 44 22.33 -14.22 -4.09
N GLN A 45 21.90 -13.09 -4.65
CA GLN A 45 22.52 -11.77 -4.44
C GLN A 45 22.19 -11.20 -3.05
N ILE A 46 23.03 -10.27 -2.58
CA ILE A 46 22.82 -9.55 -1.31
C ILE A 46 21.50 -8.75 -1.37
N LYS A 47 20.74 -8.75 -0.27
CA LYS A 47 19.49 -8.01 -0.07
C LYS A 47 19.38 -7.49 1.37
N SER A 48 18.42 -6.64 1.68
CA SER A 48 18.01 -6.37 3.07
C SER A 48 17.44 -7.64 3.73
N ILE A 49 17.68 -7.83 5.03
CA ILE A 49 17.26 -9.05 5.74
C ILE A 49 15.73 -9.19 5.80
N ASN A 50 14.99 -8.08 5.86
CA ASN A 50 13.54 -8.01 6.11
C ASN A 50 12.63 -8.51 4.96
N MET A 51 13.19 -9.01 3.86
CA MET A 51 12.44 -9.32 2.63
C MET A 51 12.92 -10.67 2.07
N GLY A 52 12.04 -11.62 1.73
CA GLY A 52 12.50 -12.95 1.24
C GLY A 52 13.32 -12.87 -0.07
N TRP A 53 12.93 -11.97 -0.96
CA TRP A 53 13.59 -11.72 -2.26
C TRP A 53 14.20 -10.32 -2.29
N CYS A 54 15.24 -10.11 -3.11
CA CYS A 54 15.77 -8.77 -3.35
C CYS A 54 14.77 -7.93 -4.17
N TYR A 55 14.93 -6.61 -4.12
CA TYR A 55 14.08 -5.67 -4.84
C TYR A 55 14.00 -5.98 -6.34
N ALA A 56 15.13 -6.24 -7.00
CA ALA A 56 15.17 -6.58 -8.43
C ALA A 56 14.38 -7.86 -8.77
N CYS A 57 14.49 -8.91 -7.95
CA CYS A 57 13.71 -10.14 -8.15
C CYS A 57 12.20 -9.90 -7.97
N ILE A 58 11.81 -9.09 -6.99
CA ILE A 58 10.41 -8.73 -6.75
C ILE A 58 9.88 -7.88 -7.89
N TYR A 59 10.67 -6.91 -8.35
CA TYR A 59 10.35 -6.06 -9.47
C TYR A 59 10.12 -6.88 -10.74
N ASN A 60 11.07 -7.76 -11.10
CA ASN A 60 10.97 -8.62 -12.29
C ASN A 60 9.77 -9.57 -12.21
N TYR A 61 9.49 -10.14 -11.03
CA TYR A 61 8.30 -10.97 -10.81
C TYR A 61 7.02 -10.18 -11.05
N ARG A 62 6.92 -8.98 -10.46
CA ARG A 62 5.77 -8.09 -10.60
C ARG A 62 5.56 -7.67 -12.04
N GLU A 63 6.62 -7.27 -12.73
CA GLU A 63 6.56 -6.88 -14.14
C GLU A 63 6.05 -8.05 -14.99
N LYS A 64 6.58 -9.26 -14.79
CA LYS A 64 6.13 -10.44 -15.53
C LYS A 64 4.68 -10.81 -15.23
N LYS A 65 4.23 -10.65 -13.98
CA LYS A 65 2.90 -11.08 -13.53
C LYS A 65 1.79 -10.05 -13.79
N TYR A 66 2.07 -8.78 -13.54
CA TYR A 66 1.09 -7.70 -13.54
C TYR A 66 1.37 -6.62 -14.59
N GLY A 67 2.48 -6.74 -15.33
CA GLY A 67 2.89 -5.76 -16.34
C GLY A 67 3.45 -4.47 -15.75
N LYS A 68 3.69 -3.50 -16.64
CA LYS A 68 4.10 -2.13 -16.29
C LYS A 68 2.88 -1.22 -16.19
N CYS A 69 2.96 -0.24 -15.29
CA CYS A 69 2.00 0.84 -15.20
C CYS A 69 2.05 1.68 -16.48
N ILE A 70 0.88 2.00 -17.03
CA ILE A 70 0.78 2.79 -18.26
C ILE A 70 1.26 4.24 -18.08
N GLU A 71 1.22 4.77 -16.87
CA GLU A 71 1.60 6.16 -16.56
C GLU A 71 3.08 6.30 -16.21
N CYS A 72 3.54 5.60 -15.17
CA CYS A 72 4.92 5.77 -14.65
C CYS A 72 5.92 4.74 -15.19
N LYS A 73 5.46 3.77 -15.98
CA LYS A 73 6.28 2.69 -16.59
C LYS A 73 6.96 1.74 -15.59
N GLN A 74 6.73 1.90 -14.28
CA GLN A 74 7.20 0.99 -13.24
C GLN A 74 6.36 -0.29 -13.20
N ALA A 75 6.91 -1.39 -12.68
CA ALA A 75 6.16 -2.63 -12.47
C ALA A 75 4.94 -2.42 -11.55
N ASN A 76 3.77 -2.93 -11.96
CA ASN A 76 2.56 -2.89 -11.14
C ASN A 76 2.72 -3.75 -9.88
N THR A 77 2.12 -3.33 -8.77
CA THR A 77 2.15 -4.10 -7.51
C THR A 77 1.03 -5.12 -7.41
N GLY A 78 -0.04 -4.95 -8.20
CA GLY A 78 -1.18 -5.86 -8.33
C GLY A 78 -1.83 -5.75 -9.71
N GLN A 79 -2.85 -6.56 -9.97
CA GLN A 79 -3.57 -6.56 -11.25
C GLN A 79 -4.23 -5.20 -11.50
N GLY A 80 -3.72 -4.42 -12.47
CA GLY A 80 -4.22 -3.07 -12.71
C GLY A 80 -3.89 -2.06 -11.60
N TRP A 81 -3.05 -2.42 -10.62
CA TRP A 81 -2.72 -1.56 -9.48
C TRP A 81 -1.25 -1.15 -9.48
N CYS A 82 -1.01 0.16 -9.54
CA CYS A 82 0.30 0.75 -9.36
C CYS A 82 0.33 1.51 -8.04
N GLN A 83 0.97 0.93 -7.01
CA GLN A 83 1.10 1.56 -5.69
C GLN A 83 1.64 2.99 -5.79
N THR A 84 2.69 3.23 -6.57
CA THR A 84 3.32 4.56 -6.68
C THR A 84 2.40 5.62 -7.27
N CYS A 85 1.59 5.28 -8.28
CA CYS A 85 0.66 6.24 -8.86
C CYS A 85 -0.58 6.42 -7.97
N ASN A 86 -1.12 5.32 -7.43
CA ASN A 86 -2.30 5.36 -6.59
C ASN A 86 -2.05 6.08 -5.26
N SER A 87 -0.88 5.88 -4.64
CA SER A 87 -0.49 6.59 -3.41
C SER A 87 -0.47 8.11 -3.61
N LYS A 88 0.06 8.59 -4.75
CA LYS A 88 0.03 10.01 -5.10
C LYS A 88 -1.39 10.55 -5.25
N ARG A 89 -2.30 9.78 -5.86
CA ARG A 89 -3.71 10.18 -5.99
C ARG A 89 -4.42 10.29 -4.65
N PHE A 90 -4.20 9.31 -3.78
CA PHE A 90 -4.74 9.36 -2.42
C PHE A 90 -4.18 10.56 -1.67
N GLN A 91 -2.86 10.78 -1.73
CA GLN A 91 -2.20 11.92 -1.09
C GLN A 91 -2.77 13.27 -1.53
N GLN A 92 -3.07 13.44 -2.83
CA GLN A 92 -3.71 14.64 -3.36
C GLN A 92 -5.14 14.85 -2.84
N ASN A 93 -5.80 13.80 -2.36
CA ASN A 93 -7.18 13.83 -1.88
C ASN A 93 -7.28 13.87 -0.34
N PHE A 94 -6.18 13.84 0.40
CA PHE A 94 -6.20 13.80 1.88
C PHE A 94 -6.85 15.04 2.50
N ASN A 95 -6.74 16.21 1.86
CA ASN A 95 -7.36 17.43 2.37
C ASN A 95 -8.87 17.53 2.06
N ASN A 96 -9.43 16.59 1.29
CA ASN A 96 -10.83 16.63 0.86
C ASN A 96 -11.76 15.86 1.80
N TRP A 97 -11.23 15.21 2.83
CA TRP A 97 -12.01 14.50 3.83
C TRP A 97 -11.28 14.45 5.16
N THR A 98 -12.04 14.33 6.24
CA THR A 98 -11.53 14.02 7.58
C THR A 98 -12.61 13.25 8.34
N SER A 99 -12.21 12.35 9.22
CA SER A 99 -13.12 11.72 10.18
C SER A 99 -13.41 12.60 11.40
N GLY A 100 -12.69 13.71 11.56
CA GLY A 100 -12.65 14.48 12.81
C GLY A 100 -11.78 13.84 13.89
N ASN A 101 -11.03 12.78 13.56
CA ASN A 101 -10.05 12.13 14.44
C ASN A 101 -8.71 11.97 13.69
N ASP A 102 -7.71 12.73 14.12
CA ASP A 102 -6.40 12.80 13.44
C ASP A 102 -5.64 11.46 13.43
N ASP A 103 -5.76 10.66 14.49
CA ASP A 103 -5.10 9.36 14.59
C ASP A 103 -5.71 8.35 13.61
N LEU A 104 -7.04 8.33 13.51
CA LEU A 104 -7.76 7.50 12.52
C LEU A 104 -7.45 7.95 11.09
N ASP A 105 -7.46 9.26 10.84
CA ASP A 105 -7.14 9.81 9.53
C ASP A 105 -5.72 9.39 9.11
N LYS A 106 -4.74 9.53 10.01
CA LYS A 106 -3.36 9.11 9.78
C LYS A 106 -3.24 7.60 9.53
N PHE A 107 -3.99 6.78 10.27
CA PHE A 107 -4.02 5.33 10.05
C PHE A 107 -4.52 4.98 8.65
N ILE A 108 -5.67 5.52 8.25
CA ILE A 108 -6.26 5.30 6.91
C ILE A 108 -5.32 5.80 5.82
N GLN A 109 -4.78 7.01 5.95
CA GLN A 109 -3.83 7.60 5.00
C GLN A 109 -2.58 6.72 4.84
N THR A 110 -2.02 6.21 5.95
CA THR A 110 -0.85 5.31 5.94
C THR A 110 -1.15 4.01 5.19
N ASN A 111 -2.32 3.42 5.40
CA ASN A 111 -2.77 2.26 4.64
C ASN A 111 -2.89 2.60 3.13
N GLN A 112 -3.55 3.70 2.77
CA GLN A 112 -3.75 4.12 1.38
C GLN A 112 -2.43 4.36 0.62
N LEU A 113 -1.39 4.87 1.30
CA LEU A 113 -0.05 5.03 0.70
C LEU A 113 0.69 3.69 0.49
N SER A 114 0.40 2.68 1.30
CA SER A 114 1.10 1.40 1.31
C SER A 114 0.37 0.26 0.60
N ALA A 115 -0.92 0.43 0.29
CA ALA A 115 -1.77 -0.56 -0.37
C ALA A 115 -1.20 -1.01 -1.73
N LYS A 116 -0.99 -2.33 -1.87
CA LYS A 116 -0.38 -2.93 -3.07
C LYS A 116 -1.40 -3.38 -4.10
N ASN A 117 -2.66 -3.47 -3.70
CA ASN A 117 -3.82 -3.84 -4.49
C ASN A 117 -5.10 -3.32 -3.80
N GLU A 118 -6.23 -3.52 -4.45
CA GLU A 118 -7.55 -3.11 -3.98
C GLU A 118 -8.02 -3.87 -2.72
N GLN A 119 -7.57 -5.11 -2.51
CA GLN A 119 -7.95 -5.89 -1.32
C GLN A 119 -7.30 -5.37 -0.04
N GLN A 120 -6.11 -4.75 -0.15
CA GLN A 120 -5.38 -4.19 0.98
C GLN A 120 -5.77 -2.76 1.32
N LEU A 121 -6.62 -2.14 0.49
CA LEU A 121 -7.00 -0.74 0.60
C LEU A 121 -8.09 -0.55 1.65
N LEU A 122 -7.80 0.30 2.64
CA LEU A 122 -8.80 0.91 3.49
C LEU A 122 -9.31 2.20 2.83
N GLU A 123 -10.52 2.14 2.31
CA GLU A 123 -11.18 3.27 1.66
C GLU A 123 -11.97 4.09 2.67
N TRP A 124 -11.77 5.41 2.68
CA TRP A 124 -12.64 6.33 3.40
C TRP A 124 -13.94 6.55 2.60
N ILE A 125 -15.09 6.28 3.24
CA ILE A 125 -16.41 6.40 2.61
C ILE A 125 -17.27 7.38 3.42
N PRO A 126 -17.66 8.54 2.84
CA PRO A 126 -18.59 9.45 3.48
C PRO A 126 -19.95 8.80 3.77
N TYR A 127 -20.56 9.12 4.91
CA TYR A 127 -21.78 8.46 5.36
C TYR A 127 -22.99 8.65 4.41
N ASP A 128 -23.05 9.76 3.70
CA ASP A 128 -24.08 10.08 2.71
C ASP A 128 -24.05 9.20 1.44
N ARG A 129 -22.98 8.41 1.27
CA ARG A 129 -22.86 7.37 0.23
C ARG A 129 -23.63 6.11 0.56
N PHE A 130 -24.14 5.98 1.79
CA PHE A 130 -25.02 4.89 2.20
C PHE A 130 -26.49 5.32 2.12
N HIS A 131 -27.37 4.38 1.77
CA HIS A 131 -28.82 4.56 1.76
C HIS A 131 -29.53 3.29 2.18
N ALA A 132 -30.86 3.37 2.36
CA ALA A 132 -31.68 2.25 2.85
C ALA A 132 -31.11 1.64 4.16
N VAL A 133 -30.66 2.51 5.08
CA VAL A 133 -30.04 2.08 6.34
C VAL A 133 -31.10 1.49 7.24
N LYS A 134 -30.92 0.23 7.63
CA LYS A 134 -31.85 -0.56 8.45
C LYS A 134 -31.12 -1.14 9.65
N TYR A 135 -31.67 -0.95 10.84
CA TYR A 135 -31.13 -1.57 12.06
C TYR A 135 -31.26 -3.10 12.00
N ILE A 136 -30.20 -3.80 12.43
CA ILE A 136 -30.15 -5.27 12.47
C ILE A 136 -30.10 -5.77 13.91
N ALA A 137 -29.11 -5.32 14.69
CA ALA A 137 -28.89 -5.80 16.04
C ALA A 137 -28.02 -4.82 16.85
N GLU A 138 -28.02 -5.01 18.16
CA GLU A 138 -27.13 -4.35 19.11
C GLU A 138 -26.43 -5.41 19.96
N GLY A 139 -25.13 -5.22 20.18
CA GLY A 139 -24.33 -6.04 21.08
C GLY A 139 -23.48 -5.16 21.99
N GLY A 140 -22.65 -5.78 22.84
CA GLY A 140 -21.86 -5.05 23.83
C GLY A 140 -20.94 -3.95 23.24
N PHE A 141 -20.52 -4.10 21.98
CA PHE A 141 -19.58 -3.19 21.31
C PHE A 141 -20.22 -2.19 20.34
N GLY A 142 -21.55 -2.17 20.24
CA GLY A 142 -22.26 -1.20 19.40
C GLY A 142 -23.45 -1.78 18.64
N LYS A 143 -23.91 -1.01 17.66
CA LYS A 143 -25.09 -1.29 16.83
C LYS A 143 -24.66 -1.66 15.42
N VAL A 144 -25.32 -2.67 14.86
CA VAL A 144 -25.10 -3.10 13.48
C VAL A 144 -26.33 -2.74 12.66
N TYR A 145 -26.08 -2.14 11.51
CA TYR A 145 -27.06 -1.76 10.51
C TYR A 145 -26.71 -2.44 9.20
N GLU A 146 -27.72 -2.72 8.40
CA GLU A 146 -27.59 -3.03 6.99
C GLU A 146 -27.76 -1.73 6.19
N ALA A 147 -27.00 -1.55 5.11
CA ALA A 147 -27.15 -0.42 4.22
C ALA A 147 -26.76 -0.78 2.79
N SER A 148 -27.25 0.02 1.83
CA SER A 148 -26.82 -0.02 0.44
C SER A 148 -25.77 1.06 0.18
N TRP A 149 -24.57 0.65 -0.26
CA TRP A 149 -23.49 1.55 -0.65
C TRP A 149 -23.55 1.89 -2.14
N LYS A 150 -23.71 3.18 -2.46
CA LYS A 150 -23.94 3.66 -3.84
C LYS A 150 -22.77 3.38 -4.78
N ASP A 151 -21.53 3.53 -4.30
CA ASP A 151 -20.34 3.49 -5.16
C ASP A 151 -19.76 2.09 -5.37
N GLY A 152 -19.79 1.29 -4.31
CA GLY A 152 -19.07 0.01 -4.20
C GLY A 152 -17.55 0.14 -4.22
N ASN A 153 -16.87 -0.99 -4.12
CA ASN A 153 -15.43 -1.06 -3.89
C ASN A 153 -14.60 -0.54 -5.08
N ILE A 154 -13.52 0.21 -4.79
CA ILE A 154 -12.48 0.52 -5.78
C ILE A 154 -11.86 -0.78 -6.32
N LEU A 155 -11.59 -0.80 -7.63
CA LEU A 155 -10.82 -1.83 -8.31
C LEU A 155 -9.45 -1.32 -8.73
N HIS A 156 -9.44 -0.33 -9.61
CA HIS A 156 -8.22 0.27 -10.15
C HIS A 156 -8.52 1.66 -10.72
N TRP A 157 -7.47 2.41 -11.01
CA TRP A 157 -7.59 3.70 -11.67
C TRP A 157 -7.74 3.54 -13.18
N ASP A 158 -8.78 4.13 -13.76
CA ASP A 158 -8.93 4.24 -15.21
C ASP A 158 -8.33 5.57 -15.67
N VAL A 159 -7.15 5.46 -16.28
CA VAL A 159 -6.36 6.62 -16.76
C VAL A 159 -7.11 7.39 -17.86
N ASN A 160 -7.85 6.70 -18.72
CA ASN A 160 -8.57 7.35 -19.83
C ASN A 160 -9.77 8.16 -19.33
N LYS A 161 -10.44 7.66 -18.28
CA LYS A 161 -11.60 8.33 -17.68
C LYS A 161 -11.24 9.23 -16.50
N ASN A 162 -9.97 9.25 -16.11
CA ASN A 162 -9.46 9.98 -14.96
C ASN A 162 -10.29 9.76 -13.68
N ARG A 163 -10.69 8.50 -13.42
CA ARG A 163 -11.50 8.14 -12.25
C ARG A 163 -11.28 6.70 -11.79
N TRP A 164 -11.62 6.41 -10.54
CA TRP A 164 -11.64 5.05 -10.00
C TRP A 164 -12.71 4.20 -10.68
N ARG A 165 -12.33 3.01 -11.16
CA ARG A 165 -13.27 1.94 -11.52
C ARG A 165 -13.71 1.21 -10.27
N ARG A 166 -14.99 0.85 -10.22
CA ARG A 166 -15.62 0.19 -9.06
C ARG A 166 -16.40 -1.04 -9.50
N ILE A 167 -16.46 -2.06 -8.63
CA ILE A 167 -16.96 -3.41 -8.99
C ILE A 167 -18.50 -3.48 -9.09
N SER A 168 -19.23 -2.57 -8.43
CA SER A 168 -20.69 -2.63 -8.35
C SER A 168 -21.26 -1.36 -7.73
N SER A 169 -22.32 -0.77 -8.29
CA SER A 169 -23.13 0.20 -7.56
C SER A 169 -24.18 -0.51 -6.70
N ASN A 170 -24.61 0.11 -5.60
CA ASN A 170 -25.66 -0.40 -4.69
C ASN A 170 -25.33 -1.76 -4.04
N ARG A 171 -24.11 -1.89 -3.50
CA ARG A 171 -23.70 -3.10 -2.77
C ARG A 171 -24.31 -3.10 -1.37
N LEU A 172 -24.89 -4.22 -0.96
CA LEU A 172 -25.33 -4.42 0.42
C LEU A 172 -24.11 -4.56 1.34
N VAL A 173 -24.09 -3.80 2.43
CA VAL A 173 -23.00 -3.75 3.40
C VAL A 173 -23.54 -3.74 4.83
N ALA A 174 -22.72 -4.21 5.77
CA ALA A 174 -22.96 -4.02 7.19
C ALA A 174 -22.24 -2.74 7.67
N LEU A 175 -22.97 -1.85 8.33
CA LEU A 175 -22.43 -0.69 9.04
C LEU A 175 -22.42 -1.00 10.53
N LYS A 176 -21.23 -1.05 11.15
CA LYS A 176 -21.07 -1.18 12.60
C LYS A 176 -20.82 0.20 13.19
N VAL A 177 -21.76 0.68 14.00
CA VAL A 177 -21.64 1.92 14.77
C VAL A 177 -21.20 1.56 16.17
N LEU A 178 -20.08 2.11 16.62
CA LEU A 178 -19.49 1.79 17.91
C LEU A 178 -20.02 2.69 19.03
N ASN A 179 -20.15 2.11 20.22
CA ASN A 179 -20.46 2.88 21.42
C ASN A 179 -19.27 3.78 21.77
N ASN A 180 -19.51 5.02 22.20
CA ASN A 180 -18.47 5.99 22.60
C ASN A 180 -17.41 6.30 21.52
N SER A 181 -17.79 6.36 20.24
CA SER A 181 -16.90 6.59 19.09
C SER A 181 -16.03 7.86 19.12
N LYS A 182 -16.23 8.75 20.10
CA LYS A 182 -15.34 9.88 20.35
C LYS A 182 -13.98 9.46 20.92
N ASN A 183 -13.91 8.30 21.57
CA ASN A 183 -12.69 7.71 22.13
C ASN A 183 -12.33 6.43 21.37
N LEU A 184 -12.07 6.54 20.05
CA LEU A 184 -11.48 5.42 19.30
C LEU A 184 -10.10 5.12 19.88
N THR A 185 -10.00 4.03 20.64
CA THR A 185 -8.73 3.56 21.23
C THR A 185 -7.91 2.79 20.21
N LEU A 186 -6.59 2.71 20.43
CA LEU A 186 -5.66 1.88 19.63
C LEU A 186 -6.10 0.42 19.52
N GLU A 187 -6.86 -0.08 20.50
CA GLU A 187 -7.45 -1.42 20.49
C GLU A 187 -8.37 -1.64 19.29
N PHE A 188 -9.08 -0.62 18.81
CA PHE A 188 -9.92 -0.71 17.62
C PHE A 188 -9.11 -0.74 16.33
N ILE A 189 -8.05 0.08 16.24
CA ILE A 189 -7.14 0.08 15.08
C ILE A 189 -6.53 -1.32 14.87
N ASN A 190 -6.36 -2.09 15.95
CA ASN A 190 -5.86 -3.47 15.88
C ASN A 190 -6.90 -4.51 15.43
N GLU A 191 -8.20 -4.20 15.42
CA GLU A 191 -9.26 -5.12 14.94
C GLU A 191 -9.41 -5.06 13.39
N VAL A 192 -8.97 -3.98 12.76
CA VAL A 192 -9.06 -3.71 11.30
C VAL A 192 -7.81 -4.14 10.57
#